data_AF-E0X272-F1
#
_entry.id   AF-E0X272-F1
#
_cell.length_a   1.000
_cell.length_b   1.000
_cell.length_c   1.000
_cell.angle_alpha   90.00
_cell.angle_beta   90.00
_cell.angle_gamma   90.00
#
_symmetry.space_group_name_H-M   'P 1'
#
loop_
_entity.id
_entity.type
_entity.pdbx_description
1 polymer ?
#
loop_
_entity_poly.entity_id
_entity_poly.type
_entity_poly.pdbx_seq_one_letter_code
_entity_poly.pdbx_strand_id
1 'polypeptide(L)'
;GPTLEPRKIVSTRGMTVDTQEYHPEPRVAAIVASHMHPQFIVDIKETGYVQLVDYSDLENLQITQIDAARFLHDGGWDASKRYFLTAANKSNKIVVVDSKEKRLAALVDADSIPHPGRGANLSLREAGPVWVTSALGNEKITAIGTDPTHHHANAWKAVKILRGQGGGSLFVKTHPNSSNLWVDTPLNPDPAISQSVAVFSIEDLDDC
;
A
#
# COMPACT_ATOMS: atom_id res chain seq x y z
N GLY A 1 17.22 -25.65 12.66
CA GLY A 1 16.58 -24.32 12.58
C GLY A 1 16.27 -24.00 11.13
N PRO A 2 15.45 -22.99 10.84
CA PRO A 2 15.30 -22.50 9.46
C PRO A 2 16.68 -22.10 8.91
N THR A 3 17.04 -22.63 7.74
CA THR A 3 18.30 -22.31 7.05
C THR A 3 18.09 -21.13 6.10
N LEU A 4 19.14 -20.36 5.81
CA LEU A 4 19.15 -19.30 4.79
C LEU A 4 19.66 -19.80 3.43
N GLU A 5 19.50 -21.11 3.17
CA GLU A 5 19.95 -21.73 1.93
C GLU A 5 19.15 -21.17 0.74
N PRO A 6 19.81 -20.71 -0.34
CA PRO A 6 19.11 -20.19 -1.51
C PRO A 6 18.37 -21.32 -2.25
N ARG A 7 17.04 -21.24 -2.32
CA ARG A 7 16.19 -22.28 -2.92
C ARG A 7 15.74 -21.98 -4.35
N LYS A 8 15.53 -20.71 -4.69
CA LYS A 8 15.04 -20.28 -6.01
C LYS A 8 15.47 -18.84 -6.29
N ILE A 9 15.82 -18.55 -7.54
CA ILE A 9 16.14 -17.21 -8.03
C ILE A 9 15.27 -16.97 -9.26
N VAL A 10 14.57 -15.83 -9.30
CA VAL A 10 13.69 -15.43 -10.41
C VAL A 10 14.08 -14.04 -10.86
N SER A 11 14.26 -13.85 -12.17
CA SER A 11 14.53 -12.52 -12.73
C SER A 11 13.24 -11.72 -12.83
N THR A 12 13.35 -10.40 -12.63
CA THR A 12 12.24 -9.44 -12.74
C THR A 12 12.28 -8.63 -14.03
N ARG A 13 13.29 -8.84 -14.90
CA ARG A 13 13.38 -8.21 -16.22
C ARG A 13 12.16 -8.59 -17.06
N GLY A 14 11.59 -7.62 -17.77
CA GLY A 14 10.37 -7.85 -18.53
C GLY A 14 9.83 -6.58 -19.18
N MET A 15 8.60 -6.64 -19.65
CA MET A 15 7.94 -5.54 -20.37
C MET A 15 7.22 -4.62 -19.39
N THR A 16 7.13 -3.32 -19.64
CA THR A 16 6.27 -2.45 -18.82
C THR A 16 4.80 -2.71 -19.08
N VAL A 17 3.95 -2.59 -18.05
CA VAL A 17 2.52 -2.88 -18.13
C VAL A 17 1.77 -1.99 -19.13
N ASP A 18 2.25 -0.76 -19.32
CA ASP A 18 1.61 0.29 -20.14
C ASP A 18 1.94 0.16 -21.63
N THR A 19 3.20 0.35 -22.00
CA THR A 19 3.67 0.43 -23.38
C THR A 19 4.14 -0.92 -23.92
N GLN A 20 4.24 -1.94 -23.05
CA GLN A 20 4.84 -3.23 -23.39
C GLN A 20 6.24 -3.05 -23.98
N GLU A 21 7.03 -2.14 -23.40
CA GLU A 21 8.45 -1.92 -23.75
C GLU A 21 9.36 -2.68 -22.78
N TYR A 22 10.43 -3.27 -23.30
CA TYR A 22 11.36 -4.02 -22.47
C TYR A 22 12.11 -3.10 -21.50
N HIS A 23 12.07 -3.44 -20.21
CA HIS A 23 12.78 -2.73 -19.16
C HIS A 23 13.88 -3.63 -18.56
N PRO A 24 15.17 -3.25 -18.66
CA PRO A 24 16.30 -4.10 -18.26
C PRO A 24 16.58 -4.10 -16.74
N GLU A 25 16.02 -3.15 -16.00
CA GLU A 25 16.24 -2.99 -14.55
C GLU A 25 14.94 -2.82 -13.74
N PRO A 26 13.98 -3.76 -13.76
CA PRO A 26 12.80 -3.68 -12.89
C PRO A 26 13.16 -4.14 -11.48
N ARG A 27 13.18 -3.20 -10.54
CA ARG A 27 13.55 -3.42 -9.15
C ARG A 27 12.38 -4.00 -8.38
N VAL A 28 12.69 -4.91 -7.45
CA VAL A 28 11.73 -5.35 -6.43
C VAL A 28 11.63 -4.25 -5.38
N ALA A 29 10.40 -3.84 -5.04
CA ALA A 29 10.16 -2.80 -4.05
C ALA A 29 9.69 -3.39 -2.70
N ALA A 30 8.39 -3.65 -2.54
CA ALA A 30 7.84 -4.33 -1.37
C ALA A 30 7.68 -5.84 -1.62
N ILE A 31 7.86 -6.62 -0.55
CA ILE A 31 7.49 -8.03 -0.49
C ILE A 31 6.64 -8.24 0.76
N VAL A 32 5.45 -8.80 0.61
CA VAL A 32 4.59 -9.23 1.74
C VAL A 32 4.21 -10.69 1.60
N ALA A 33 3.91 -11.36 2.71
CA ALA A 33 3.40 -12.73 2.70
C ALA A 33 1.88 -12.73 2.72
N SER A 34 1.25 -13.49 1.82
CA SER A 34 -0.19 -13.70 1.77
C SER A 34 -0.68 -14.41 3.04
N HIS A 35 -1.86 -14.02 3.51
CA HIS A 35 -2.59 -14.73 4.57
C HIS A 35 -3.69 -15.65 3.99
N MET A 36 -3.89 -15.64 2.67
CA MET A 36 -4.97 -16.37 1.99
C MET A 36 -4.47 -17.62 1.26
N HIS A 37 -3.19 -17.63 0.86
CA HIS A 37 -2.55 -18.70 0.08
C HIS A 37 -1.07 -18.82 0.47
N PRO A 38 -0.39 -19.94 0.18
CA PRO A 38 1.06 -20.07 0.37
C PRO A 38 1.85 -19.25 -0.68
N GLN A 39 1.70 -17.93 -0.64
CA GLN A 39 2.22 -17.01 -1.65
C GLN A 39 2.98 -15.84 -1.03
N PHE A 40 4.07 -15.42 -1.68
CA PHE A 40 4.61 -14.07 -1.53
C PHE A 40 3.95 -13.15 -2.55
N ILE A 41 3.72 -11.89 -2.16
CA ILE A 41 3.28 -10.82 -3.04
C ILE A 41 4.45 -9.85 -3.21
N VAL A 42 4.86 -9.61 -4.45
CA VAL A 42 6.10 -8.92 -4.81
C VAL A 42 5.77 -7.77 -5.76
N ASP A 43 6.11 -6.55 -5.36
CA ASP A 43 5.96 -5.36 -6.19
C ASP A 43 7.17 -5.19 -7.12
N ILE A 44 6.94 -5.12 -8.44
CA ILE A 44 7.96 -4.88 -9.44
C ILE A 44 7.85 -3.43 -9.94
N LYS A 45 8.74 -2.57 -9.46
CA LYS A 45 8.61 -1.10 -9.53
C LYS A 45 8.44 -0.57 -10.94
N GLU A 46 9.44 -0.73 -11.81
CA GLU A 46 9.47 -0.01 -13.09
C GLU A 46 8.47 -0.56 -14.12
N THR A 47 8.24 -1.88 -14.09
CA THR A 47 7.30 -2.55 -15.01
C THR A 47 5.86 -2.43 -14.53
N GLY A 48 5.62 -2.22 -13.23
CA GLY A 48 4.29 -1.98 -12.70
C GLY A 48 3.44 -3.23 -12.56
N TYR A 49 4.07 -4.38 -12.32
CA TYR A 49 3.39 -5.62 -12.00
C TYR A 49 3.46 -5.94 -10.52
N VAL A 50 2.38 -6.51 -10.00
CA VAL A 50 2.39 -7.22 -8.72
C VAL A 50 2.43 -8.72 -9.02
N GLN A 51 3.42 -9.44 -8.48
CA GLN A 51 3.57 -10.88 -8.66
C GLN A 51 3.16 -11.64 -7.40
N LEU A 52 2.26 -12.61 -7.54
CA LEU A 52 1.89 -13.56 -6.49
C LEU A 52 2.66 -14.85 -6.76
N VAL A 53 3.72 -15.08 -6.01
CA VAL A 53 4.66 -16.20 -6.16
C VAL A 53 4.26 -17.31 -5.20
N ASP A 54 3.75 -18.42 -5.75
CA ASP A 54 3.38 -19.60 -4.97
C ASP A 54 4.61 -20.42 -4.60
N TYR A 55 4.81 -20.62 -3.31
CA TYR A 55 5.95 -21.36 -2.78
C TYR A 55 5.62 -22.81 -2.40
N SER A 56 4.42 -23.32 -2.71
CA SER A 56 4.06 -24.71 -2.42
C SER A 56 4.89 -25.71 -3.24
N ASP A 57 5.32 -25.32 -4.43
CA ASP A 57 6.17 -26.10 -5.32
C ASP A 57 7.19 -25.18 -6.01
N LEU A 58 8.45 -25.27 -5.59
CA LEU A 58 9.53 -24.45 -6.16
C LEU A 58 10.13 -25.05 -7.44
N GLU A 59 9.85 -26.32 -7.75
CA GLU A 59 10.28 -26.96 -9.00
C GLU A 59 9.36 -26.50 -10.14
N ASN A 60 8.04 -26.55 -9.92
CA ASN A 60 7.00 -26.11 -10.87
C ASN A 60 6.40 -24.77 -10.44
N LEU A 61 7.27 -23.77 -10.24
CA LEU A 61 6.92 -22.47 -9.65
C LEU A 61 5.77 -21.79 -10.39
N GLN A 62 4.67 -21.53 -9.68
CA GLN A 62 3.54 -20.76 -10.19
C GLN A 62 3.68 -19.29 -9.78
N ILE A 63 3.57 -18.40 -10.76
CA ILE A 63 3.53 -16.95 -10.53
C ILE A 63 2.30 -16.40 -11.23
N THR A 64 1.41 -15.77 -10.47
CA THR A 64 0.35 -14.92 -11.06
C THR A 64 0.89 -13.51 -11.18
N GLN A 65 0.95 -12.98 -12.40
CA GLN A 65 1.35 -11.61 -12.65
C GLN A 65 0.11 -10.74 -12.83
N ILE A 66 0.00 -9.68 -12.04
CA ILE A 66 -1.13 -8.75 -12.06
C ILE A 66 -0.66 -7.42 -12.63
N ASP A 67 -1.31 -7.00 -13.70
CA ASP A 67 -1.17 -5.68 -14.30
C ASP A 67 -1.70 -4.62 -13.34
N ALA A 68 -0.83 -3.72 -12.90
CA ALA A 68 -1.17 -2.69 -11.91
C ALA A 68 -0.86 -1.28 -12.44
N ALA A 69 0.17 -0.64 -11.90
CA ALA A 69 0.62 0.69 -12.30
C ALA A 69 2.12 0.80 -12.09
N ARG A 70 2.80 1.57 -12.93
CA ARG A 70 4.25 1.77 -12.82
C ARG A 70 4.62 2.50 -11.53
N PHE A 71 5.88 2.30 -11.13
CA PHE A 71 6.49 2.89 -9.95
C PHE A 71 5.89 2.41 -8.62
N LEU A 72 5.47 1.15 -8.54
CA LEU A 72 5.15 0.47 -7.28
C LEU A 72 6.28 0.67 -6.26
N HIS A 73 5.92 0.78 -4.99
CA HIS A 73 6.87 1.07 -3.93
C HIS A 73 6.52 0.29 -2.67
N ASP A 74 5.77 0.88 -1.76
CA ASP A 74 5.46 0.38 -0.44
C ASP A 74 3.95 0.25 -0.23
N GLY A 75 3.58 -0.71 0.62
CA GLY A 75 2.20 -1.05 0.86
C GLY A 75 2.02 -1.96 2.07
N GLY A 76 0.76 -2.20 2.41
CA GLY A 76 0.41 -3.09 3.50
C GLY A 76 -0.98 -3.67 3.35
N TRP A 77 -1.27 -4.60 4.25
CA TRP A 77 -2.54 -5.28 4.34
C TRP A 77 -3.62 -4.35 4.90
N ASP A 78 -4.84 -4.50 4.38
CA ASP A 78 -6.04 -4.05 5.07
C ASP A 78 -6.20 -4.79 6.42
N ALA A 79 -7.15 -4.35 7.24
CA ALA A 79 -7.40 -4.94 8.56
C ALA A 79 -7.74 -6.44 8.51
N SER A 80 -8.40 -6.91 7.45
CA SER A 80 -8.77 -8.33 7.26
C SER A 80 -7.61 -9.19 6.76
N LYS A 81 -6.49 -8.57 6.34
CA LYS A 81 -5.33 -9.23 5.72
C LYS A 81 -5.66 -9.96 4.43
N ARG A 82 -6.66 -9.48 3.69
CA ARG A 82 -7.06 -10.03 2.39
C ARG A 82 -6.59 -9.15 1.24
N TYR A 83 -6.68 -7.84 1.40
CA TYR A 83 -6.37 -6.87 0.36
C TYR A 83 -5.02 -6.23 0.63
N PHE A 84 -4.12 -6.33 -0.34
CA PHE A 84 -2.85 -5.65 -0.29
C PHE A 84 -2.99 -4.30 -0.98
N LEU A 85 -2.77 -3.22 -0.24
CA LEU A 85 -2.80 -1.84 -0.75
C LEU A 85 -1.36 -1.34 -0.88
N THR A 86 -0.94 -1.00 -2.09
CA THR A 86 0.43 -0.53 -2.37
C THR A 86 0.44 0.75 -3.20
N ALA A 87 1.40 1.63 -2.94
CA ALA A 87 1.54 2.89 -3.62
C ALA A 87 2.32 2.74 -4.94
N ALA A 88 1.69 3.13 -6.04
CA ALA A 88 2.36 3.44 -7.30
C ALA A 88 2.73 4.93 -7.30
N ASN A 89 3.76 5.28 -6.53
CA ASN A 89 3.94 6.63 -6.01
C ASN A 89 4.11 7.70 -7.09
N LYS A 90 4.98 7.49 -8.08
CA LYS A 90 5.16 8.42 -9.22
C LYS A 90 4.02 8.39 -10.23
N SER A 91 3.11 7.42 -10.12
CA SER A 91 1.87 7.38 -10.89
C SER A 91 0.68 7.95 -10.12
N ASN A 92 0.87 8.43 -8.88
CA ASN A 92 -0.19 8.98 -8.04
C ASN A 92 -1.39 8.04 -7.87
N LYS A 93 -1.13 6.75 -7.62
CA LYS A 93 -2.18 5.74 -7.41
C LYS A 93 -1.90 4.85 -6.21
N ILE A 94 -2.98 4.35 -5.60
CA ILE A 94 -2.97 3.19 -4.70
C ILE A 94 -3.55 2.00 -5.47
N VAL A 95 -2.75 0.94 -5.59
CA VAL A 95 -3.11 -0.33 -6.19
C VAL A 95 -3.68 -1.22 -5.09
N VAL A 96 -4.83 -1.83 -5.35
CA VAL A 96 -5.46 -2.77 -4.43
C VAL A 96 -5.50 -4.15 -5.07
N VAL A 97 -4.84 -5.13 -4.45
CA VAL A 97 -4.81 -6.53 -4.89
C VAL A 97 -5.65 -7.39 -3.94
N ASP A 98 -6.63 -8.11 -4.48
CA ASP A 98 -7.33 -9.16 -3.74
C ASP A 98 -6.46 -10.42 -3.72
N SER A 99 -5.80 -10.68 -2.60
CA SER A 99 -4.92 -11.85 -2.49
C SER A 99 -5.68 -13.17 -2.50
N LYS A 100 -6.97 -13.17 -2.09
CA LYS A 100 -7.79 -14.37 -2.10
C LYS A 100 -8.16 -14.76 -3.53
N GLU A 101 -8.64 -13.80 -4.30
CA GLU A 101 -9.08 -13.99 -5.70
C GLU A 101 -7.93 -13.83 -6.71
N LYS A 102 -6.72 -13.52 -6.24
CA LYS A 102 -5.48 -13.39 -7.04
C LYS A 102 -5.61 -12.41 -8.21
N ARG A 103 -6.28 -11.26 -7.98
CA ARG A 103 -6.57 -10.27 -9.03
C ARG A 103 -6.47 -8.83 -8.52
N LEU A 104 -6.36 -7.90 -9.46
CA LEU A 104 -6.55 -6.47 -9.17
C LEU A 104 -8.00 -6.23 -8.72
N ALA A 105 -8.17 -5.61 -7.55
CA ALA A 105 -9.46 -5.22 -7.02
C ALA A 105 -9.81 -3.79 -7.45
N ALA A 106 -8.85 -2.86 -7.39
CA ALA A 106 -9.04 -1.47 -7.75
C ALA A 106 -7.71 -0.74 -8.01
N LEU A 107 -7.80 0.38 -8.73
CA LEU A 107 -6.80 1.45 -8.77
C LEU A 107 -7.47 2.72 -8.23
N VAL A 108 -6.97 3.22 -7.12
CA VAL A 108 -7.50 4.43 -6.46
C VAL A 108 -6.55 5.60 -6.77
N ASP A 109 -7.08 6.72 -7.23
CA ASP A 109 -6.27 7.92 -7.45
C ASP A 109 -5.82 8.53 -6.12
N ALA A 110 -4.58 9.01 -6.08
CA ALA A 110 -4.00 9.75 -4.97
C ALA A 110 -3.54 11.13 -5.45
N ASP A 111 -3.54 12.13 -4.58
CA ASP A 111 -3.29 13.51 -5.04
C ASP A 111 -1.83 13.81 -5.39
N SER A 112 -0.85 13.32 -4.62
CA SER A 112 0.58 13.52 -4.93
C SER A 112 1.49 12.58 -4.14
N ILE A 113 2.22 11.70 -4.83
CA ILE A 113 3.27 10.83 -4.28
C ILE A 113 2.87 10.20 -2.93
N PRO A 114 1.86 9.31 -2.91
CA PRO A 114 1.50 8.60 -1.68
C PRO A 114 2.71 7.81 -1.16
N HIS A 115 2.93 7.85 0.15
CA HIS A 115 4.02 7.14 0.81
C HIS A 115 3.54 6.55 2.16
N PRO A 116 2.89 5.38 2.13
CA PRO A 116 2.25 4.80 3.32
C PRO A 116 3.18 4.13 4.33
N GLY A 117 4.36 3.67 3.92
CA GLY A 117 4.98 2.51 4.54
C GLY A 117 4.07 1.28 4.39
N ARG A 118 3.63 0.69 5.52
CA ARG A 118 2.55 -0.32 5.52
C ARG A 118 1.14 0.29 5.64
N GLY A 119 1.07 1.60 5.83
CA GLY A 119 -0.15 2.33 6.16
C GLY A 119 -0.68 2.04 7.57
N ALA A 120 -1.85 2.59 7.86
CA ALA A 120 -2.54 2.47 9.13
C ALA A 120 -3.99 2.03 8.92
N ASN A 121 -4.40 0.94 9.57
CA ASN A 121 -5.78 0.46 9.53
C ASN A 121 -6.55 0.99 10.74
N LEU A 122 -7.70 1.61 10.51
CA LEU A 122 -8.64 2.05 11.55
C LEU A 122 -10.09 1.90 11.06
N SER A 123 -11.06 2.27 11.88
CA SER A 123 -12.48 2.29 11.48
C SER A 123 -13.07 3.66 11.77
N LEU A 124 -13.87 4.15 10.83
CA LEU A 124 -14.67 5.37 10.96
C LEU A 124 -16.15 4.97 11.07
N ARG A 125 -16.94 5.73 11.83
CA ARG A 125 -18.34 5.42 12.14
C ARG A 125 -19.23 5.27 10.92
N GLU A 126 -19.15 6.21 9.97
CA GLU A 126 -19.96 6.16 8.75
C GLU A 126 -19.29 5.36 7.63
N ALA A 127 -17.97 5.47 7.51
CA ALA A 127 -17.26 4.89 6.38
C ALA A 127 -16.95 3.39 6.54
N GLY A 128 -16.90 2.91 7.79
CA GLY A 128 -16.46 1.57 8.15
C GLY A 128 -14.93 1.43 8.21
N PRO A 129 -14.39 0.22 8.00
CA PRO A 129 -12.95 -0.02 7.97
C PRO A 129 -12.25 0.77 6.85
N VAL A 130 -11.13 1.40 7.20
CA VAL A 130 -10.30 2.18 6.28
C VAL A 130 -8.82 1.85 6.46
N TRP A 131 -8.06 2.05 5.37
CA TRP A 131 -6.61 2.05 5.36
C TRP A 131 -6.12 3.46 5.00
N VAL A 132 -5.11 3.93 5.73
CA VAL A 132 -4.65 5.31 5.68
C VAL A 132 -3.23 5.39 5.12
N THR A 133 -2.99 6.42 4.30
CA THR A 133 -1.67 6.81 3.77
C THR A 133 -1.46 8.31 3.89
N SER A 134 -0.23 8.74 4.13
CA SER A 134 0.20 10.13 3.95
C SER A 134 0.89 10.33 2.60
N ALA A 135 1.20 11.57 2.27
CA ALA A 135 1.84 11.95 1.02
C ALA A 135 3.21 12.60 1.26
N LEU A 136 4.13 12.33 0.35
CA LEU A 136 5.41 13.05 0.31
C LEU A 136 5.23 14.43 -0.35
N GLY A 137 4.39 14.50 -1.39
CA GLY A 137 4.25 15.70 -2.23
C GLY A 137 3.31 16.79 -1.68
N ASN A 138 2.54 16.53 -0.62
CA ASN A 138 1.63 17.48 -0.01
C ASN A 138 1.29 17.07 1.44
N GLU A 139 0.48 17.87 2.12
CA GLU A 139 0.08 17.67 3.52
C GLU A 139 -1.09 16.70 3.72
N LYS A 140 -1.62 16.09 2.65
CA LYS A 140 -2.84 15.29 2.74
C LYS A 140 -2.58 13.92 3.37
N ILE A 141 -3.52 13.49 4.21
CA ILE A 141 -3.60 12.16 4.77
C ILE A 141 -4.92 11.55 4.30
N THR A 142 -4.86 10.49 3.51
CA THR A 142 -6.03 9.93 2.81
C THR A 142 -6.44 8.62 3.46
N ALA A 143 -7.70 8.52 3.86
CA ALA A 143 -8.32 7.27 4.30
C ALA A 143 -9.12 6.65 3.14
N ILE A 144 -8.83 5.38 2.83
CA ILE A 144 -9.45 4.62 1.76
C ILE A 144 -10.31 3.52 2.38
N GLY A 145 -11.58 3.41 1.98
CA GLY A 145 -12.47 2.35 2.45
C GLY A 145 -12.01 0.96 1.99
N THR A 146 -12.00 -0.03 2.88
CA THR A 146 -11.44 -1.37 2.62
C THR A 146 -12.42 -2.52 2.80
N ASP A 147 -13.71 -2.23 3.03
CA ASP A 147 -14.73 -3.25 3.23
C ASP A 147 -15.74 -3.31 2.06
N PRO A 148 -15.43 -4.07 0.99
CA PRO A 148 -16.32 -4.27 -0.13
C PRO A 148 -17.49 -5.23 0.16
N THR A 149 -17.71 -5.68 1.40
CA THR A 149 -18.80 -6.62 1.74
C THR A 149 -19.92 -5.95 2.53
N HIS A 150 -19.60 -5.05 3.45
CA HIS A 150 -20.62 -4.33 4.23
C HIS A 150 -20.68 -2.84 3.92
N HIS A 151 -19.60 -2.26 3.38
CA HIS A 151 -19.48 -0.85 3.05
C HIS A 151 -19.21 -0.64 1.55
N HIS A 152 -19.98 -1.32 0.68
CA HIS A 152 -19.79 -1.31 -0.78
C HIS A 152 -19.67 0.08 -1.40
N ALA A 153 -20.43 1.06 -0.89
CA ALA A 153 -20.41 2.43 -1.41
C ALA A 153 -19.07 3.14 -1.19
N ASN A 154 -18.30 2.72 -0.18
CA ASN A 154 -17.07 3.32 0.30
C ASN A 154 -15.81 2.54 -0.12
N ALA A 155 -15.96 1.26 -0.45
CA ALA A 155 -14.84 0.40 -0.81
C ALA A 155 -14.05 0.98 -1.99
N TRP A 156 -12.73 1.05 -1.81
CA TRP A 156 -11.76 1.53 -2.80
C TRP A 156 -11.95 2.98 -3.23
N LYS A 157 -12.46 3.82 -2.32
CA LYS A 157 -12.57 5.26 -2.50
C LYS A 157 -11.90 6.00 -1.35
N ALA A 158 -11.35 7.18 -1.64
CA ALA A 158 -10.98 8.13 -0.62
C ALA A 158 -12.25 8.62 0.10
N VAL A 159 -12.45 8.17 1.33
CA VAL A 159 -13.65 8.49 2.13
C VAL A 159 -13.42 9.64 3.10
N LYS A 160 -12.16 9.93 3.41
CA LYS A 160 -11.75 11.06 4.24
C LYS A 160 -10.37 11.54 3.82
N ILE A 161 -10.19 12.86 3.80
CA ILE A 161 -8.89 13.50 3.60
C ILE A 161 -8.65 14.47 4.75
N LEU A 162 -7.61 14.22 5.53
CA LEU A 162 -7.15 15.12 6.60
C LEU A 162 -5.97 15.95 6.09
N ARG A 163 -5.68 17.05 6.80
CA ARG A 163 -4.46 17.84 6.59
C ARG A 163 -3.51 17.61 7.75
N GLY A 164 -2.32 17.08 7.43
CA GLY A 164 -1.18 17.00 8.33
C GLY A 164 -0.42 18.32 8.41
N GLN A 165 0.81 18.26 8.94
CA GLN A 165 1.63 19.46 9.15
C GLN A 165 2.18 20.08 7.86
N GLY A 166 2.35 19.27 6.82
CA GLY A 166 3.00 19.66 5.57
C GLY A 166 3.37 18.44 4.71
N GLY A 167 4.00 18.69 3.56
CA GLY A 167 4.63 17.64 2.76
C GLY A 167 5.85 17.01 3.45
N GLY A 168 6.38 15.96 2.83
CA GLY A 168 7.55 15.23 3.33
C GLY A 168 7.25 14.16 4.38
N SER A 169 5.99 13.74 4.51
CA SER A 169 5.61 12.59 5.33
C SER A 169 6.11 11.29 4.71
N LEU A 170 6.53 10.34 5.56
CA LEU A 170 6.98 9.01 5.14
C LEU A 170 6.14 7.89 5.77
N PHE A 171 5.62 8.10 6.98
CA PHE A 171 4.90 7.06 7.70
C PHE A 171 3.65 7.59 8.40
N VAL A 172 2.60 6.77 8.34
CA VAL A 172 1.44 6.87 9.21
C VAL A 172 1.36 5.65 10.11
N LYS A 173 0.81 5.81 11.31
CA LYS A 173 0.72 4.69 12.26
C LYS A 173 -0.49 4.77 13.19
N THR A 174 -1.06 3.61 13.47
CA THR A 174 -2.01 3.38 14.57
C THR A 174 -1.87 1.94 15.07
N HIS A 175 -2.72 1.55 16.02
CA HIS A 175 -2.84 0.21 16.58
C HIS A 175 -4.29 -0.05 17.03
N PRO A 176 -4.83 -1.29 16.94
CA PRO A 176 -6.20 -1.59 17.39
C PRO A 176 -6.53 -1.20 18.85
N ASN A 177 -5.50 -1.08 19.70
CA ASN A 177 -5.63 -0.66 21.11
C ASN A 177 -5.25 0.82 21.33
N SER A 178 -5.18 1.63 20.28
CA SER A 178 -4.87 3.06 20.35
C SER A 178 -6.01 3.84 19.71
N SER A 179 -6.40 4.95 20.34
CA SER A 179 -7.33 5.93 19.80
C SER A 179 -6.64 7.01 18.94
N ASN A 180 -5.35 6.84 18.62
CA ASN A 180 -4.55 7.85 17.94
C ASN A 180 -4.12 7.40 16.54
N LEU A 181 -4.14 8.35 15.60
CA LEU A 181 -3.45 8.26 14.31
C LEU A 181 -2.23 9.19 14.35
N TRP A 182 -1.05 8.63 14.12
CA TRP A 182 0.24 9.33 14.14
C TRP A 182 0.74 9.53 12.71
N VAL A 183 1.25 10.72 12.40
CA VAL A 183 1.80 11.06 11.08
C VAL A 183 3.07 11.88 11.25
N ASP A 184 4.16 11.42 10.63
CA ASP A 184 5.44 12.12 10.63
C ASP A 184 5.61 13.07 9.44
N THR A 185 6.65 13.91 9.46
CA THR A 185 7.02 14.83 8.37
C THR A 185 8.55 14.96 8.20
N PRO A 186 9.33 13.87 8.20
CA PRO A 186 10.79 13.93 8.33
C PRO A 186 11.50 14.60 7.15
N LEU A 187 10.89 14.64 5.96
CA LEU A 187 11.47 15.29 4.78
C LEU A 187 10.95 16.71 4.56
N ASN A 188 10.20 17.27 5.51
CA ASN A 188 9.77 18.65 5.43
C ASN A 188 10.99 19.60 5.54
N PRO A 189 11.08 20.64 4.71
CA PRO A 189 12.22 21.56 4.74
C PRO A 189 12.26 22.44 5.99
N ASP A 190 11.15 22.63 6.70
CA ASP A 190 11.11 23.37 7.97
C ASP A 190 11.53 22.45 9.12
N PRO A 191 12.61 22.76 9.87
CA PRO A 191 13.05 21.99 11.03
C PRO A 191 11.99 21.88 12.12
N ALA A 192 11.13 22.89 12.31
CA ALA A 192 10.07 22.83 13.32
C ALA A 192 9.02 21.75 12.97
N ILE A 193 8.81 21.51 11.68
CA ILE A 193 7.89 20.48 11.18
C ILE A 193 8.59 19.11 11.13
N SER A 194 9.80 19.03 10.57
CA SER A 194 10.52 17.74 10.41
C SER A 194 11.01 17.12 11.72
N GLN A 195 11.12 17.91 12.79
CA GLN A 195 11.47 17.42 14.14
C GLN A 195 10.23 17.20 15.03
N SER A 196 9.03 17.16 14.45
CA SER A 196 7.79 16.92 15.18
C SER A 196 6.89 15.87 14.51
N VAL A 197 5.78 15.51 15.17
CA VAL A 197 4.78 14.55 14.66
C VAL A 197 3.37 15.06 14.91
N ALA A 198 2.47 14.84 13.96
CA ALA A 198 1.04 15.10 14.14
C ALA A 198 0.36 13.88 14.78
N VAL A 199 -0.59 14.14 15.67
CA VAL A 199 -1.40 13.11 16.31
C VAL A 199 -2.86 13.53 16.24
N PHE A 200 -3.68 12.68 15.63
CA PHE A 200 -5.13 12.88 15.53
C PHE A 200 -5.85 11.93 16.49
N SER A 201 -6.87 12.43 17.19
CA SER A 201 -7.88 11.59 17.84
C SER A 201 -8.71 10.92 16.75
N ILE A 202 -8.79 9.58 16.76
CA ILE A 202 -9.58 8.82 15.79
C ILE A 202 -11.07 9.08 15.99
N GLU A 203 -11.51 9.30 17.23
CA GLU A 203 -12.91 9.59 17.56
C GLU A 203 -13.36 10.90 16.90
N ASP A 204 -12.50 11.92 16.92
CA ASP A 204 -12.81 13.24 16.35
C ASP A 204 -12.86 13.22 14.81
N LEU A 205 -12.26 12.20 14.17
CA LEU A 205 -12.30 12.05 12.71
C LEU A 205 -13.71 11.73 12.21
N ASP A 206 -14.57 11.18 13.05
CA ASP A 206 -15.97 10.89 12.74
C ASP A 206 -16.85 12.15 12.76
N ASP A 207 -16.45 13.17 13.52
CA ASP A 207 -17.30 14.35 13.80
C ASP A 207 -17.02 15.56 12.87
N CYS A 208 -16.09 15.43 11.90
CA CYS A 208 -15.61 16.52 11.04
C CYS A 208 -16.05 16.44 9.57
#